data_AF-A0A537FM42-F1
#
_entry.id   AF-A0A537FM42-F1
#
_cell.length_a   1.000
_cell.length_b   1.000
_cell.length_c   1.000
_cell.angle_alpha   90.00
_cell.angle_beta   90.00
_cell.angle_gamma   90.00
#
_symmetry.space_group_name_H-M   'P 1'
#
loop_
_entity.id
_entity.type
_entity.pdbx_description
1 polymer ?
#
loop_
_entity_poly.entity_id
_entity_poly.type
_entity_poly.pdbx_seq_one_letter_code
_entity_poly.pdbx_strand_id
1 'polypeptide(L)'
;VGAREVLIAYNVDLGTSDLGIAKRIAHELRSKDGGLTYVKALGFELKQRRLVQVSMNMTDYHKSQLFKAYELVKLFAERYGVPVVGSEIVGLTPMDALVDSAEFYLRLENFSRDQILEKRLFAPSPLSLTDMSLATFSEEVASKKATPGGGSVSAYMGVLAAGLLSMVSRITLGKKELPKAADRLQAALKTGEELRARFLKLVVDDAESFNAVMKAFKIPKEQQETRRKAIQEATMKAAEVPLLTLDSSVETLRLAREVAENSAANALSDVSTSIAAARAAGEGATSTMWRRRPNG
;
A
#
# COMPACT_ATOMS: atom_id res chain seq x y z
N VAL A 1 -14.50 11.54 -14.92
CA VAL A 1 -14.45 12.06 -13.54
C VAL A 1 -13.06 12.67 -13.35
N GLY A 2 -12.94 13.97 -13.09
CA GLY A 2 -11.64 14.63 -12.95
C GLY A 2 -11.14 14.60 -11.51
N ALA A 3 -9.93 14.13 -11.28
CA ALA A 3 -9.27 14.25 -9.98
C ALA A 3 -8.84 15.70 -9.77
N ARG A 4 -9.12 16.26 -8.59
CA ARG A 4 -8.63 17.57 -8.15
C ARG A 4 -7.82 17.36 -6.88
N GLU A 5 -6.77 18.14 -6.73
CA GLU A 5 -5.97 18.18 -5.50
C GLU A 5 -6.84 18.54 -4.29
N VAL A 6 -6.38 18.12 -3.10
CA VAL A 6 -7.11 18.37 -1.85
C VAL A 6 -7.09 19.86 -1.54
N LEU A 7 -8.28 20.43 -1.37
CA LEU A 7 -8.45 21.83 -1.02
C LEU A 7 -8.40 22.00 0.51
N ILE A 8 -7.61 22.95 0.99
CA ILE A 8 -7.57 23.35 2.41
C ILE A 8 -8.20 24.72 2.56
N ALA A 9 -9.25 24.82 3.38
CA ALA A 9 -9.81 26.09 3.80
C ALA A 9 -9.07 26.58 5.05
N TYR A 10 -8.37 27.71 4.92
CA TYR A 10 -7.49 28.26 5.95
C TYR A 10 -7.78 29.75 6.09
N ASN A 11 -8.06 30.20 7.31
CA ASN A 11 -8.40 31.58 7.57
C ASN A 11 -7.46 32.22 8.60
N VAL A 12 -7.22 33.52 8.47
CA VAL A 12 -6.37 34.29 9.38
C VAL A 12 -7.12 35.50 9.92
N ASP A 13 -7.24 35.58 11.24
CA ASP A 13 -7.95 36.64 11.97
C ASP A 13 -7.04 37.85 12.15
N LEU A 14 -7.56 39.03 11.84
CA LEU A 14 -6.89 40.31 12.01
C LEU A 14 -7.49 41.06 13.20
N GLY A 15 -6.63 41.69 14.01
CA GLY A 15 -6.96 42.48 15.20
C GLY A 15 -7.60 43.84 14.89
N THR A 16 -8.52 43.88 13.93
CA THR A 16 -9.24 45.08 13.50
C THR A 16 -10.68 44.72 13.13
N SER A 17 -11.58 45.69 13.17
CA SER A 17 -12.95 45.57 12.62
C SER A 17 -13.06 46.15 11.20
N ASP A 18 -11.98 46.72 10.66
CA ASP A 18 -11.97 47.31 9.32
C ASP A 18 -11.90 46.23 8.23
N LEU A 19 -13.06 45.93 7.64
CA LEU A 19 -13.21 44.97 6.55
C LEU A 19 -12.42 45.38 5.30
N GLY A 20 -12.16 46.68 5.11
CA GLY A 20 -11.37 47.20 4.01
C GLY A 20 -9.93 46.68 4.05
N ILE A 21 -9.35 46.55 5.25
CA ILE A 21 -8.00 45.99 5.43
C ILE A 21 -7.97 44.52 5.00
N ALA A 22 -8.89 43.69 5.50
CA ALA A 22 -8.97 42.28 5.12
C ALA A 22 -9.19 42.09 3.60
N LYS A 23 -10.02 42.92 2.97
CA LYS A 23 -10.27 42.88 1.52
C LYS A 23 -9.02 43.24 0.71
N ARG A 24 -8.24 44.24 1.13
CA ARG A 24 -6.98 44.62 0.47
C ARG A 24 -5.94 43.51 0.59
N ILE A 25 -5.77 42.96 1.79
CA ILE A 25 -4.84 41.83 2.03
C ILE A 25 -5.25 40.60 1.19
N ALA A 26 -6.54 40.26 1.17
CA ALA A 26 -7.04 39.15 0.34
C ALA A 26 -6.83 39.36 -1.16
N HIS A 27 -6.91 40.61 -1.63
CA HIS A 27 -6.63 40.96 -3.02
C HIS A 27 -5.15 40.78 -3.36
N GLU A 28 -4.24 41.29 -2.54
CA GLU A 28 -2.79 41.13 -2.73
C GLU A 28 -2.34 39.67 -2.62
N LEU A 29 -3.03 38.85 -1.82
CA LEU A 29 -2.63 37.47 -1.57
C LEU A 29 -3.06 36.48 -2.66
N ARG A 30 -4.21 36.69 -3.33
CA ARG A 30 -4.81 35.64 -4.18
C ARG A 30 -4.18 35.57 -5.57
N SER A 31 -4.11 34.35 -6.09
CA SER A 31 -3.49 34.03 -7.39
C SER A 31 -4.03 34.85 -8.56
N LYS A 32 -5.33 35.16 -8.56
CA LYS A 32 -5.97 35.90 -9.67
C LYS A 32 -5.38 37.30 -9.86
N ASP A 33 -4.87 37.91 -8.80
CA ASP A 33 -4.38 39.28 -8.81
C ASP A 33 -2.85 39.35 -8.68
N GLY A 34 -2.15 38.26 -8.98
CA GLY A 34 -0.69 38.19 -8.96
C GLY A 34 -0.06 37.80 -7.61
N GLY A 35 -0.87 37.44 -6.62
CA GLY A 35 -0.40 36.92 -5.33
C GLY A 35 0.08 35.47 -5.41
N LEU A 36 -0.04 34.74 -4.29
CA LEU A 36 0.33 33.34 -4.22
C LEU A 36 -0.45 32.51 -5.25
N THR A 37 0.27 31.77 -6.08
CA THR A 37 -0.34 30.81 -7.02
C THR A 37 -1.13 29.76 -6.24
N TYR A 38 -2.22 29.23 -6.81
CA TYR A 38 -3.07 28.22 -6.14
C TYR A 38 -3.77 28.67 -4.85
N VAL A 39 -3.77 29.98 -4.53
CA VAL A 39 -4.52 30.54 -3.41
C VAL A 39 -5.68 31.38 -3.92
N LYS A 40 -6.87 31.14 -3.39
CA LYS A 40 -8.03 32.03 -3.54
C LYS A 40 -8.30 32.67 -2.19
N ALA A 41 -8.45 33.99 -2.12
CA ALA A 41 -8.66 34.69 -0.85
C ALA A 41 -9.78 35.74 -0.92
N LEU A 42 -10.49 35.91 0.19
CA LEU A 42 -11.54 36.89 0.41
C LEU A 42 -11.48 37.45 1.84
N GLY A 43 -11.87 38.71 2.02
CA GLY A 43 -12.00 39.34 3.34
C GLY A 43 -13.42 39.21 3.88
N PHE A 44 -13.56 38.77 5.14
CA PHE A 44 -14.84 38.61 5.84
C PHE A 44 -14.85 39.32 7.18
N GLU A 45 -16.06 39.64 7.67
CA GLU A 45 -16.28 40.21 8.99
C GLU A 45 -16.80 39.13 9.95
N LEU A 46 -16.19 39.05 11.13
CA LEU A 46 -16.61 38.19 12.23
C LEU A 46 -17.41 39.00 13.26
N LYS A 47 -18.70 39.22 12.96
CA LYS A 47 -19.60 40.11 13.74
C LYS A 47 -19.61 39.87 15.24
N GLN A 48 -19.56 38.60 15.66
CA GLN A 48 -19.60 38.24 17.09
C GLN A 48 -18.30 38.59 17.83
N ARG A 49 -17.16 38.56 17.14
CA ARG A 49 -15.83 38.82 17.73
C ARG A 49 -15.36 40.26 17.51
N ARG A 50 -16.09 41.06 16.72
CA ARG A 50 -15.70 42.41 16.26
C ARG A 50 -14.32 42.43 15.59
N LEU A 51 -14.02 41.37 14.84
CA LEU A 51 -12.78 41.18 14.10
C LEU A 51 -13.09 40.98 12.61
N VAL A 52 -12.05 41.08 11.78
CA VAL A 52 -12.11 40.71 10.37
C VAL A 52 -11.12 39.60 10.08
N GLN A 53 -11.35 38.88 8.99
CA GLN A 53 -10.62 37.68 8.68
C GLN A 53 -10.28 37.64 7.19
N VAL A 54 -9.09 37.16 6.86
CA VAL A 54 -8.71 36.79 5.50
C VAL A 54 -8.95 35.30 5.36
N SER A 55 -10.02 34.94 4.64
CA SER A 55 -10.36 33.55 4.35
C SER A 55 -9.70 33.11 3.05
N MET A 56 -9.07 31.94 3.08
CA MET A 56 -8.29 31.42 1.96
C MET A 56 -8.67 29.98 1.64
N ASN A 57 -8.75 29.68 0.35
CA ASN A 57 -8.80 28.31 -0.15
C ASN A 57 -7.47 28.02 -0.85
N MET A 58 -6.70 27.10 -0.25
CA MET A 58 -5.48 26.55 -0.82
C MET A 58 -5.88 25.43 -1.76
N THR A 59 -5.75 25.68 -3.06
CA THR A 59 -6.16 24.71 -4.11
C THR A 59 -5.08 23.68 -4.44
N ASP A 60 -3.84 23.94 -4.02
CA ASP A 60 -2.70 23.02 -4.09
C ASP A 60 -1.71 23.44 -2.99
N TYR A 61 -1.77 22.77 -1.84
CA TYR A 61 -0.99 23.15 -0.66
C TYR A 61 0.49 22.74 -0.77
N HIS A 62 0.83 21.82 -1.68
CA HIS A 62 2.21 21.44 -1.94
C HIS A 62 2.98 22.57 -2.64
N LYS A 63 2.31 23.32 -3.51
CA LYS A 63 2.91 24.47 -4.21
C LYS A 63 2.82 25.76 -3.40
N SER A 64 1.70 25.97 -2.72
CA SER A 64 1.48 27.12 -1.83
C SER A 64 1.14 26.64 -0.43
N GLN A 65 2.15 26.54 0.43
CA GLN A 65 2.02 26.03 1.79
C GLN A 65 1.29 27.02 2.71
N LEU A 66 0.67 26.48 3.76
CA LEU A 66 -0.07 27.25 4.77
C LEU A 66 0.80 28.31 5.46
N PHE A 67 2.02 27.94 5.87
CA PHE A 67 2.93 28.88 6.52
C PHE A 67 3.28 30.08 5.63
N LYS A 68 3.44 29.90 4.31
CA LYS A 68 3.72 31.00 3.37
C LYS A 68 2.54 31.95 3.29
N ALA A 69 1.32 31.41 3.19
CA ALA A 69 0.11 32.22 3.17
C ALA A 69 -0.06 33.01 4.47
N TYR A 70 0.17 32.37 5.62
CA TYR A 70 0.13 33.01 6.93
C TYR A 70 1.16 34.14 7.06
N GLU A 71 2.44 33.87 6.74
CA GLU A 71 3.51 34.87 6.83
C GLU A 71 3.27 36.07 5.90
N LEU A 72 2.70 35.85 4.71
CA LEU A 72 2.32 36.96 3.82
C LEU A 72 1.15 37.76 4.36
N VAL A 73 0.11 37.12 4.91
CA VAL A 73 -0.98 37.85 5.57
C VAL A 73 -0.45 38.70 6.71
N LYS A 74 0.45 38.15 7.52
CA LYS A 74 1.11 38.87 8.62
C LYS A 74 1.91 40.06 8.09
N LEU A 75 2.76 39.85 7.09
CA LEU A 75 3.55 40.91 6.45
C LEU A 75 2.66 42.03 5.88
N PHE A 76 1.55 41.68 5.25
CA PHE A 76 0.62 42.67 4.69
C PHE A 76 -0.14 43.40 5.79
N ALA A 77 -0.54 42.71 6.87
CA ALA A 77 -1.22 43.32 8.02
C ALA A 77 -0.32 44.30 8.78
N GLU A 78 0.98 44.02 8.89
CA GLU A 78 1.97 44.91 9.50
C GLU A 78 2.02 46.29 8.82
N ARG A 79 1.82 46.37 7.50
CA ARG A 79 1.76 47.66 6.76
C ARG A 79 0.60 48.56 7.20
N TYR A 80 -0.45 47.96 7.75
CA TYR A 80 -1.63 48.67 8.25
C TYR A 80 -1.59 48.84 9.78
N GLY A 81 -0.50 48.42 10.45
CA GLY A 81 -0.41 48.44 11.91
C GLY A 81 -1.40 47.51 12.61
N VAL A 82 -1.89 46.48 11.92
CA VAL A 82 -2.88 45.54 12.43
C VAL A 82 -2.20 44.22 12.82
N PRO A 83 -2.37 43.74 14.07
CA PRO A 83 -1.82 42.44 14.46
C PRO A 83 -2.65 41.30 13.88
N VAL A 84 -2.01 40.17 13.60
CA VAL A 84 -2.71 38.89 13.41
C VAL A 84 -3.02 38.30 14.78
N VAL A 85 -4.28 37.96 15.04
CA VAL A 85 -4.75 37.48 16.36
C VAL A 85 -4.97 35.98 16.43
N GLY A 86 -5.02 35.31 15.28
CA GLY A 86 -5.19 33.87 15.21
C GLY A 86 -5.31 33.37 13.78
N SER A 87 -5.36 32.05 13.63
CA SER A 87 -5.72 31.41 12.37
C SER A 87 -6.47 30.12 12.64
N GLU A 88 -7.27 29.67 11.68
CA GLU A 88 -8.08 28.47 11.79
C GLU A 88 -8.08 27.67 10.48
N ILE A 89 -8.17 26.36 10.61
CA ILE A 89 -8.44 25.45 9.50
C ILE A 89 -9.92 25.09 9.56
N VAL A 90 -10.63 25.26 8.45
CA VAL A 90 -12.05 24.95 8.34
C VAL A 90 -12.22 23.54 7.77
N GLY A 91 -12.64 22.60 8.63
CA GLY A 91 -12.85 21.21 8.26
C GLY A 91 -11.61 20.34 8.44
N LEU A 92 -11.45 19.35 7.55
CA LEU A 92 -10.33 18.42 7.57
C LEU A 92 -9.14 18.97 6.77
N THR A 93 -7.93 18.68 7.23
CA THR A 93 -6.69 19.03 6.53
C THR A 93 -5.78 17.81 6.40
N PRO A 94 -5.03 17.69 5.29
CA PRO A 94 -3.93 16.73 5.20
C PRO A 94 -2.90 16.96 6.30
N MET A 95 -2.40 15.87 6.89
CA MET A 95 -1.32 15.92 7.90
C MET A 95 -0.06 16.59 7.34
N ASP A 96 0.29 16.32 6.07
CA ASP A 96 1.47 16.88 5.43
C ASP A 96 1.50 18.40 5.43
N ALA A 97 0.36 19.07 5.27
CA ALA A 97 0.29 20.54 5.29
C ALA A 97 0.66 21.15 6.65
N LEU A 98 0.35 20.43 7.74
CA LEU A 98 0.73 20.82 9.10
C LEU A 98 2.22 20.56 9.35
N VAL A 99 2.72 19.41 8.88
CA VAL A 99 4.13 19.03 8.99
C VAL A 99 5.02 20.04 8.25
N ASP A 100 4.66 20.46 7.04
CA ASP A 100 5.37 21.51 6.29
C ASP A 100 5.52 22.79 7.11
N SER A 101 4.47 23.17 7.83
CA SER A 101 4.47 24.37 8.68
C SER A 101 5.35 24.17 9.92
N ALA A 102 5.30 23.00 10.55
CA ALA A 102 6.14 22.64 11.67
C ALA A 102 7.64 22.64 11.28
N GLU A 103 7.98 22.04 10.13
CA GLU A 103 9.35 22.05 9.59
C GLU A 103 9.86 23.49 9.38
N PHE A 104 9.03 24.37 8.81
CA PHE A 104 9.40 25.77 8.56
C PHE A 104 9.68 26.56 9.85
N TYR A 105 8.81 26.45 10.86
CA TYR A 105 8.96 27.22 12.10
C TYR A 105 9.97 26.64 13.07
N LEU A 106 10.01 25.31 13.23
CA LEU A 106 10.86 24.65 14.22
C LEU A 106 12.30 24.50 13.77
N ARG A 107 12.56 24.46 12.45
CA ARG A 107 13.91 24.35 11.87
C ARG A 107 14.73 23.20 12.46
N LEU A 108 14.08 22.06 12.65
CA LEU A 108 14.69 20.87 13.26
C LEU A 108 15.84 20.35 12.38
N GLU A 109 17.00 20.13 13.00
CA GLU A 109 18.16 19.54 12.31
C GLU A 109 17.96 18.05 12.06
N ASN A 110 18.30 17.58 10.86
CA ASN A 110 18.21 16.17 10.46
C ASN A 110 16.83 15.53 10.68
N PHE A 111 15.78 16.34 10.68
CA PHE A 111 14.41 15.84 10.81
C PHE A 111 14.00 15.09 9.53
N SER A 112 13.50 13.88 9.72
CA SER A 112 12.84 13.11 8.67
C SER A 112 11.38 12.93 9.03
N ARG A 113 10.50 13.03 8.04
CA ARG A 113 9.06 12.75 8.22
C ARG A 113 8.79 11.33 8.69
N ASP A 114 9.74 10.41 8.53
CA ASP A 114 9.61 9.06 9.07
C ASP A 114 9.79 9.01 10.59
N GLN A 115 10.19 10.10 11.24
CA GLN A 115 10.21 10.22 12.71
C GLN A 115 8.82 10.56 13.28
N ILE A 116 7.84 10.90 12.43
CA ILE A 116 6.46 11.20 12.84
C ILE A 116 5.78 9.89 13.24
N LEU A 117 5.34 9.83 14.50
CA LEU A 117 4.73 8.62 15.08
C LEU A 117 3.46 8.23 14.34
N GLU A 118 2.55 9.17 14.11
CA GLU A 118 1.29 8.97 13.40
C GLU A 118 1.52 8.45 11.98
N LYS A 119 2.54 8.99 11.27
CA LYS A 119 2.92 8.49 9.95
C LYS A 119 3.30 7.00 10.00
N ARG A 120 3.95 6.55 11.07
CA ARG A 120 4.28 5.12 11.27
C ARG A 120 3.09 4.29 11.75
N LEU A 121 2.24 4.84 12.60
CA LEU A 121 1.04 4.15 13.11
C LEU A 121 -0.01 3.95 12.01
N PHE A 122 -0.14 4.92 11.12
CA PHE A 122 -1.06 4.89 9.98
C PHE A 122 -0.39 4.46 8.67
N ALA A 123 0.93 4.21 8.68
CA ALA A 123 1.55 3.47 7.59
C ALA A 123 0.87 2.11 7.52
N PRO A 124 0.52 1.63 6.31
CA PRO A 124 -0.07 0.30 6.18
C PRO A 124 0.89 -0.72 6.77
N SER A 125 0.59 -1.20 7.97
CA SER A 125 1.15 -2.46 8.44
C SER A 125 0.62 -3.53 7.49
N PRO A 126 1.48 -4.32 6.83
CA PRO A 126 0.99 -5.35 5.91
C PRO A 126 0.09 -6.29 6.71
N LEU A 127 -1.20 -6.31 6.35
CA LEU A 127 -2.22 -7.13 7.01
C LEU A 127 -1.94 -8.64 6.80
N SER A 128 -1.11 -8.97 5.81
CA SER A 128 -0.67 -10.30 5.41
C SER A 128 0.78 -10.27 4.87
N LEU A 129 1.46 -11.43 4.88
CA LEU A 129 2.75 -11.64 4.19
C LEU A 129 2.71 -11.19 2.71
N THR A 130 1.56 -11.30 2.06
CA THR A 130 1.35 -10.93 0.66
C THR A 130 1.21 -9.44 0.41
N ASP A 131 1.03 -8.64 1.47
CA ASP A 131 0.92 -7.18 1.38
C ASP A 131 2.27 -6.48 1.55
N MET A 132 3.32 -7.26 1.84
CA MET A 132 4.69 -6.77 1.99
C MET A 132 5.29 -6.40 0.64
N SER A 133 6.22 -5.44 0.66
CA SER A 133 7.09 -5.22 -0.51
C SER A 133 7.99 -6.45 -0.74
N LEU A 134 8.43 -6.67 -1.97
CA LEU A 134 9.38 -7.74 -2.30
C LEU A 134 10.68 -7.65 -1.48
N ALA A 135 11.15 -6.43 -1.21
CA ALA A 135 12.33 -6.18 -0.39
C ALA A 135 12.10 -6.65 1.06
N THR A 136 10.97 -6.24 1.65
CA THR A 136 10.58 -6.64 3.01
C THR A 136 10.35 -8.15 3.12
N PHE A 137 9.68 -8.77 2.14
CA PHE A 137 9.49 -10.22 2.13
C PHE A 137 10.84 -10.95 2.08
N SER A 138 11.79 -10.49 1.25
CA SER A 138 13.14 -11.05 1.17
C SER A 138 13.91 -10.90 2.48
N GLU A 139 13.82 -9.75 3.16
CA GLU A 139 14.44 -9.51 4.47
C GLU A 139 13.84 -10.43 5.54
N GLU A 140 12.52 -10.59 5.55
CA GLU A 140 11.82 -11.46 6.50
C GLU A 140 12.20 -12.95 6.30
N VAL A 141 12.31 -13.42 5.05
CA VAL A 141 12.81 -14.76 4.72
C VAL A 141 14.25 -14.98 5.18
N ALA A 142 15.10 -13.94 5.10
CA ALA A 142 16.48 -13.99 5.56
C ALA A 142 16.65 -13.81 7.07
N SER A 143 15.57 -13.51 7.80
CA SER A 143 15.62 -13.22 9.22
C SER A 143 15.80 -14.49 10.08
N LYS A 144 16.07 -14.30 11.38
CA LYS A 144 16.14 -15.41 12.35
C LYS A 144 14.75 -15.96 12.74
N LYS A 145 13.66 -15.36 12.25
CA LYS A 145 12.29 -15.81 12.56
C LYS A 145 12.02 -17.15 11.86
N ALA A 146 11.10 -17.93 12.41
CA ALA A 146 10.76 -19.23 11.85
C ALA A 146 9.79 -19.15 10.65
N THR A 147 9.15 -17.99 10.44
CA THR A 147 8.25 -17.68 9.33
C THR A 147 8.52 -16.25 8.83
N PRO A 148 8.39 -15.96 7.52
CA PRO A 148 8.08 -16.88 6.41
C PRO A 148 9.21 -17.88 6.13
N GLY A 149 8.85 -19.11 5.76
CA GLY A 149 9.80 -20.21 5.55
C GLY A 149 9.81 -20.74 4.12
N GLY A 150 10.49 -21.87 3.89
CA GLY A 150 10.60 -22.48 2.57
C GLY A 150 9.25 -22.82 1.90
N GLY A 151 8.20 -23.12 2.68
CA GLY A 151 6.87 -23.38 2.15
C GLY A 151 6.22 -22.11 1.59
N SER A 152 6.23 -21.02 2.37
CA SER A 152 5.80 -19.68 1.92
C SER A 152 6.56 -19.23 0.66
N VAL A 153 7.88 -19.45 0.60
CA VAL A 153 8.69 -19.12 -0.59
C VAL A 153 8.28 -19.98 -1.80
N SER A 154 8.06 -21.28 -1.59
CA SER A 154 7.63 -22.20 -2.65
C SER A 154 6.26 -21.79 -3.22
N ALA A 155 5.30 -21.45 -2.36
CA ALA A 155 4.01 -20.93 -2.79
C ALA A 155 4.16 -19.61 -3.56
N TYR A 156 5.04 -18.71 -3.11
CA TYR A 156 5.28 -17.44 -3.80
C TYR A 156 5.92 -17.62 -5.19
N MET A 157 6.80 -18.61 -5.38
CA MET A 157 7.28 -18.98 -6.72
C MET A 157 6.13 -19.41 -7.64
N GLY A 158 5.11 -20.10 -7.11
CA GLY A 158 3.88 -20.43 -7.82
C GLY A 158 3.07 -19.18 -8.24
N VAL A 159 3.01 -18.15 -7.37
CA VAL A 159 2.39 -16.85 -7.71
C VAL A 159 3.07 -16.24 -8.94
N LEU A 160 4.40 -16.21 -8.95
CA LEU A 160 5.18 -15.66 -10.07
C LEU A 160 4.98 -16.47 -11.35
N ALA A 161 4.96 -17.81 -11.25
CA ALA A 161 4.71 -18.69 -12.38
C ALA A 161 3.34 -18.42 -13.02
N ALA A 162 2.26 -18.43 -12.24
CA ALA A 162 0.91 -18.16 -12.72
C ALA A 162 0.75 -16.71 -13.25
N GLY A 163 1.46 -15.75 -12.64
CA GLY A 163 1.50 -14.36 -13.07
C GLY A 163 2.10 -14.19 -14.47
N LEU A 164 3.23 -14.87 -14.75
CA LEU A 164 3.84 -14.84 -16.09
C LEU A 164 2.91 -15.43 -17.15
N LEU A 165 2.23 -16.55 -16.88
CA LEU A 165 1.27 -17.14 -17.83
C LEU A 165 0.08 -16.21 -18.10
N SER A 166 -0.42 -15.54 -17.05
CA SER A 166 -1.49 -14.55 -17.15
C SER A 166 -1.05 -13.33 -17.97
N MET A 167 0.18 -12.86 -17.78
CA MET A 167 0.79 -11.79 -18.59
C MET A 167 0.87 -12.19 -20.07
N VAL A 168 1.44 -13.36 -20.38
CA VAL A 168 1.57 -13.86 -21.75
C VAL A 168 0.20 -13.99 -22.42
N SER A 169 -0.80 -14.49 -21.69
CA SER A 169 -2.17 -14.60 -22.17
C SER A 169 -2.76 -13.22 -22.51
N ARG A 170 -2.61 -12.23 -21.63
CA ARG A 170 -3.06 -10.84 -21.87
C ARG A 170 -2.38 -10.20 -23.08
N ILE A 171 -1.05 -10.32 -23.18
CA ILE A 171 -0.29 -9.77 -24.31
C ILE A 171 -0.78 -10.38 -25.63
N THR A 172 -1.04 -11.69 -25.64
CA THR A 172 -1.51 -12.39 -26.83
C THR A 172 -2.94 -11.98 -27.22
N LEU A 173 -3.83 -11.84 -26.24
CA LEU A 173 -5.21 -11.39 -26.44
C LEU A 173 -5.32 -9.90 -26.84
N GLY A 174 -4.32 -9.07 -26.49
CA GLY A 174 -4.29 -7.64 -26.82
C GLY A 174 -3.84 -7.31 -28.26
N LYS A 175 -3.57 -8.32 -29.10
CA LYS A 175 -3.15 -8.12 -30.50
C LYS A 175 -4.33 -7.74 -31.40
N LYS A 176 -4.05 -6.95 -32.44
CA LYS A 176 -5.06 -6.50 -33.44
C LYS A 176 -5.75 -7.67 -34.14
N GLU A 177 -4.99 -8.72 -34.44
CA GLU A 177 -5.52 -9.97 -34.97
C GLU A 177 -5.55 -11.00 -33.85
N LEU A 178 -6.75 -11.35 -33.41
CA LEU A 178 -6.96 -12.35 -32.39
C LEU A 178 -6.63 -13.74 -32.95
N PRO A 179 -5.88 -14.58 -32.22
CA PRO A 179 -5.64 -15.94 -32.63
C PRO A 179 -6.95 -16.72 -32.63
N LYS A 180 -7.06 -17.75 -33.49
CA LYS A 180 -8.19 -18.69 -33.50
C LYS A 180 -8.45 -19.36 -32.15
N ALA A 181 -7.45 -19.35 -31.26
CA ALA A 181 -7.49 -19.88 -29.91
C ALA A 181 -7.79 -18.82 -28.82
N ALA A 182 -8.35 -17.66 -29.17
CA ALA A 182 -8.65 -16.58 -28.21
C ALA A 182 -9.50 -17.09 -27.02
N ASP A 183 -10.52 -17.91 -27.26
CA ASP A 183 -11.36 -18.46 -26.18
C ASP A 183 -10.57 -19.35 -25.21
N ARG A 184 -9.62 -20.14 -25.74
CA ARG A 184 -8.73 -20.98 -24.93
C ARG A 184 -7.78 -20.13 -24.10
N LEU A 185 -7.22 -19.07 -24.67
CA LEU A 185 -6.36 -18.13 -23.93
C LEU A 185 -7.13 -17.33 -22.88
N GLN A 186 -8.39 -17.02 -23.13
CA GLN A 186 -9.26 -16.36 -22.15
C GLN A 186 -9.58 -17.29 -20.98
N ALA A 187 -9.85 -18.57 -21.25
CA ALA A 187 -9.99 -19.59 -20.21
C ALA A 187 -8.68 -19.78 -19.43
N ALA A 188 -7.55 -19.87 -20.13
CA ALA A 188 -6.22 -19.98 -19.52
C ALA A 188 -5.89 -18.77 -18.63
N LEU A 189 -6.23 -17.55 -19.05
CA LEU A 189 -6.07 -16.34 -18.24
C LEU A 189 -6.90 -16.42 -16.95
N LYS A 190 -8.14 -16.90 -17.03
CA LYS A 190 -9.01 -17.08 -15.85
C LYS A 190 -8.39 -18.09 -14.88
N THR A 191 -7.99 -19.26 -15.37
CA THR A 191 -7.31 -20.29 -14.56
C THR A 191 -6.01 -19.77 -13.96
N GLY A 192 -5.24 -18.98 -14.72
CA GLY A 192 -4.00 -18.35 -14.24
C GLY A 192 -4.23 -17.39 -13.06
N GLU A 193 -5.26 -16.55 -13.12
CA GLU A 193 -5.59 -15.64 -12.00
C GLU A 193 -6.15 -16.40 -10.79
N GLU A 194 -6.93 -17.45 -11.00
CA GLU A 194 -7.41 -18.33 -9.92
C GLU A 194 -6.24 -19.04 -9.22
N LEU A 195 -5.28 -19.57 -9.98
CA LEU A 195 -4.06 -20.17 -9.46
C LEU A 195 -3.21 -19.14 -8.71
N ARG A 196 -3.06 -17.93 -9.26
CA ARG A 196 -2.30 -16.85 -8.62
C ARG A 196 -2.90 -16.49 -7.26
N ALA A 197 -4.22 -16.32 -7.19
CA ALA A 197 -4.93 -16.04 -5.95
C ALA A 197 -4.81 -17.20 -4.95
N ARG A 198 -4.89 -18.44 -5.43
CA ARG A 198 -4.72 -19.64 -4.60
C ARG A 198 -3.30 -19.72 -4.00
N PHE A 199 -2.26 -19.51 -4.80
CA PHE A 199 -0.88 -19.50 -4.29
C PHE A 199 -0.63 -18.38 -3.29
N LEU A 200 -1.17 -17.16 -3.51
CA LEU A 200 -1.07 -16.07 -2.55
C LEU A 200 -1.67 -16.47 -1.20
N LYS A 201 -2.82 -17.14 -1.19
CA LYS A 201 -3.40 -17.69 0.03
C LYS A 201 -2.47 -18.73 0.68
N LEU A 202 -1.89 -19.64 -0.11
CA LEU A 202 -0.98 -20.68 0.39
C LEU A 202 0.30 -20.11 1.02
N VAL A 203 0.79 -18.94 0.59
CA VAL A 203 1.92 -18.24 1.24
C VAL A 203 1.59 -17.94 2.71
N VAL A 204 0.38 -17.43 2.95
CA VAL A 204 -0.12 -17.08 4.29
C VAL A 204 -0.42 -18.33 5.09
N ASP A 205 -1.16 -19.27 4.49
CA ASP A 205 -1.56 -20.53 5.14
C ASP A 205 -0.32 -21.33 5.60
N ASP A 206 0.81 -21.29 4.88
CA ASP A 206 2.05 -21.97 5.30
C ASP A 206 2.63 -21.36 6.58
N ALA A 207 2.69 -20.04 6.66
CA ALA A 207 3.21 -19.35 7.83
C ALA A 207 2.28 -19.53 9.04
N GLU A 208 0.97 -19.43 8.83
CA GLU A 208 -0.04 -19.63 9.89
C GLU A 208 -0.06 -21.07 10.40
N SER A 209 -0.04 -22.06 9.49
CA SER A 209 -0.03 -23.47 9.87
C SER A 209 1.23 -23.84 10.65
N PHE A 210 2.39 -23.30 10.27
CA PHE A 210 3.62 -23.47 11.05
C PHE A 210 3.51 -22.85 12.45
N ASN A 211 2.99 -21.61 12.54
CA ASN A 211 2.79 -20.94 13.82
C ASN A 211 1.81 -21.71 14.73
N ALA A 212 0.76 -22.31 14.16
CA ALA A 212 -0.19 -23.15 14.88
C ALA A 212 0.47 -24.42 15.45
N VAL A 213 1.32 -25.10 14.66
CA VAL A 213 2.11 -26.24 15.13
C VAL A 213 3.02 -25.83 16.29
N MET A 214 3.74 -24.72 16.16
CA MET A 214 4.61 -24.21 17.22
C MET A 214 3.83 -23.83 18.49
N LYS A 215 2.61 -23.31 18.35
CA LYS A 215 1.71 -23.02 19.48
C LYS A 215 1.26 -24.31 20.17
N ALA A 216 0.91 -25.36 19.42
CA ALA A 216 0.55 -26.65 19.97
C ALA A 216 1.71 -27.29 20.77
N PHE A 217 2.96 -27.13 20.30
CA PHE A 217 4.14 -27.62 21.02
C PHE A 217 4.38 -26.93 22.38
N LYS A 218 3.90 -25.69 22.55
CA LYS A 218 4.00 -24.89 23.80
C LYS A 218 2.98 -25.26 24.87
N ILE A 219 2.00 -26.12 24.58
CA ILE A 219 1.04 -26.60 25.59
C ILE A 219 1.81 -27.34 26.70
N PRO A 220 1.52 -27.09 28.00
CA PRO A 220 2.23 -27.70 29.12
C PRO A 220 2.22 -29.24 29.06
N LYS A 221 3.30 -29.87 29.55
CA LYS A 221 3.51 -31.33 29.46
C LYS A 221 2.52 -32.11 30.34
N GLU A 222 1.97 -31.46 31.36
CA GLU A 222 0.99 -31.99 32.29
C GLU A 222 -0.35 -32.29 31.59
N GLN A 223 -0.65 -31.60 30.48
CA GLN A 223 -1.86 -31.80 29.67
C GLN A 223 -1.57 -32.70 28.46
N GLN A 224 -1.03 -33.89 28.71
CA GLN A 224 -0.46 -34.77 27.67
C GLN A 224 -1.46 -35.14 26.56
N GLU A 225 -2.71 -35.44 26.90
CA GLU A 225 -3.73 -35.84 25.93
C GLU A 225 -4.20 -34.66 25.05
N THR A 226 -4.47 -33.50 25.67
CA THR A 226 -4.82 -32.26 24.96
C THR A 226 -3.69 -31.79 24.05
N ARG A 227 -2.45 -31.85 24.55
CA ARG A 227 -1.25 -31.50 23.79
C ARG A 227 -1.06 -32.42 22.59
N ARG A 228 -1.23 -33.74 22.76
CA ARG A 228 -1.10 -34.72 21.68
C ARG A 228 -2.12 -34.47 20.57
N LYS A 229 -3.40 -34.29 20.92
CA LYS A 229 -4.46 -33.98 19.96
C LYS A 229 -4.19 -32.69 19.20
N ALA A 230 -3.86 -31.61 19.91
CA ALA A 230 -3.57 -30.32 19.29
C ALA A 230 -2.36 -30.37 18.32
N ILE A 231 -1.30 -31.11 18.67
CA ILE A 231 -0.15 -31.30 17.78
C ILE A 231 -0.55 -32.11 16.56
N GLN A 232 -1.31 -33.19 16.72
CA GLN A 232 -1.74 -34.05 15.63
C GLN A 232 -2.62 -33.27 14.62
N GLU A 233 -3.64 -32.56 15.11
CA GLU A 233 -4.52 -31.72 14.29
C GLU A 233 -3.76 -30.61 13.56
N ALA A 234 -2.90 -29.88 14.27
CA ALA A 234 -2.09 -28.82 13.68
C ALA A 234 -1.12 -29.35 12.62
N THR A 235 -0.53 -30.53 12.84
CA THR A 235 0.41 -31.17 11.91
C THR A 235 -0.29 -31.67 10.65
N MET A 236 -1.49 -32.26 10.78
CA MET A 236 -2.30 -32.66 9.62
C MET A 236 -2.63 -31.44 8.75
N LYS A 237 -3.13 -30.36 9.36
CA LYS A 237 -3.42 -29.11 8.65
C LYS A 237 -2.16 -28.48 8.02
N ALA A 238 -1.02 -28.56 8.69
CA ALA A 238 0.26 -28.08 8.16
C ALA A 238 0.82 -28.95 7.02
N ALA A 239 0.36 -30.20 6.86
CA ALA A 239 0.71 -31.08 5.75
C ALA A 239 -0.20 -30.88 4.52
N GLU A 240 -1.40 -30.32 4.69
CA GLU A 240 -2.32 -29.98 3.59
C GLU A 240 -1.79 -28.83 2.73
N VAL A 241 -1.18 -27.80 3.34
CA VAL A 241 -0.69 -26.62 2.62
C VAL A 241 0.37 -26.97 1.57
N PRO A 242 1.42 -27.77 1.88
CA PRO A 242 2.36 -28.23 0.87
C PRO A 242 1.72 -29.10 -0.22
N LEU A 243 0.74 -29.95 0.13
CA LEU A 243 0.03 -30.77 -0.87
C LEU A 243 -0.73 -29.89 -1.88
N LEU A 244 -1.49 -28.91 -1.38
CA LEU A 244 -2.20 -27.97 -2.24
C LEU A 244 -1.25 -27.12 -3.10
N THR A 245 -0.08 -26.78 -2.57
CA THR A 245 0.98 -26.08 -3.31
C THR A 245 1.51 -26.95 -4.45
N LEU A 246 1.74 -28.24 -4.20
CA LEU A 246 2.16 -29.20 -5.21
C LEU A 246 1.09 -29.38 -6.31
N ASP A 247 -0.17 -29.61 -5.93
CA ASP A 247 -1.28 -29.78 -6.88
C ASP A 247 -1.46 -28.54 -7.76
N SER A 248 -1.41 -27.35 -7.16
CA SER A 248 -1.50 -26.08 -7.89
C SER A 248 -0.29 -25.87 -8.82
N SER A 249 0.88 -26.38 -8.45
CA SER A 249 2.08 -26.33 -9.29
C SER A 249 1.93 -27.22 -10.52
N VAL A 250 1.37 -28.42 -10.36
CA VAL A 250 1.04 -29.32 -11.48
C VAL A 250 0.00 -28.70 -12.41
N GLU A 251 -1.04 -28.07 -11.85
CA GLU A 251 -2.05 -27.35 -12.63
C GLU A 251 -1.43 -26.17 -13.40
N THR A 252 -0.50 -25.43 -12.80
CA THR A 252 0.24 -24.35 -13.45
C THR A 252 1.11 -24.86 -14.61
N LEU A 253 1.74 -26.03 -14.47
CA LEU A 253 2.52 -26.64 -15.54
C LEU A 253 1.64 -27.09 -16.72
N ARG A 254 0.42 -27.58 -16.45
CA ARG A 254 -0.57 -27.88 -17.51
C ARG A 254 -1.01 -26.61 -18.22
N LEU A 255 -1.29 -25.55 -17.46
CA LEU A 255 -1.63 -24.24 -18.00
C LEU A 255 -0.49 -23.67 -18.87
N ALA A 256 0.76 -23.83 -18.44
CA ALA A 256 1.93 -23.36 -19.19
C ALA A 256 2.00 -24.01 -20.58
N ARG A 257 1.66 -25.30 -20.68
CA ARG A 257 1.56 -25.99 -21.97
C ARG A 257 0.48 -25.38 -22.86
N GLU A 258 -0.72 -25.14 -22.32
CA GLU A 258 -1.80 -24.51 -23.09
C GLU A 258 -1.42 -23.12 -23.59
N VAL A 259 -0.80 -22.30 -22.73
CA VAL A 259 -0.34 -20.96 -23.11
C VAL A 259 0.80 -21.04 -24.14
N ALA A 260 1.72 -22.00 -24.03
CA ALA A 260 2.81 -22.19 -24.99
C ALA A 260 2.28 -22.53 -26.39
N GLU A 261 1.30 -23.44 -26.48
CA GLU A 261 0.73 -23.91 -27.75
C GLU A 261 -0.08 -22.83 -28.48
N ASN A 262 -0.56 -21.80 -27.76
CA ASN A 262 -1.50 -20.80 -28.29
C ASN A 262 -0.95 -19.36 -28.27
N SER A 263 0.27 -19.12 -27.78
CA SER A 263 0.91 -17.80 -27.75
C SER A 263 1.98 -17.63 -28.84
N ALA A 264 2.49 -16.42 -29.01
CA ALA A 264 3.49 -16.12 -30.02
C ALA A 264 4.92 -16.52 -29.57
N ALA A 265 5.78 -16.84 -30.53
CA ALA A 265 7.14 -17.32 -30.27
C ALA A 265 7.99 -16.40 -29.38
N ASN A 266 7.75 -15.09 -29.42
CA ASN A 266 8.45 -14.12 -28.59
C ASN A 266 8.07 -14.15 -27.10
N ALA A 267 6.99 -14.84 -26.72
CA ALA A 267 6.57 -15.03 -25.33
C ALA A 267 7.08 -16.34 -24.70
N LEU A 268 7.79 -17.18 -25.47
CA LEU A 268 8.27 -18.49 -25.00
C LEU A 268 9.32 -18.40 -23.88
N SER A 269 10.07 -17.30 -23.81
CA SER A 269 11.00 -17.06 -22.69
C SER A 269 10.25 -16.92 -21.36
N ASP A 270 9.17 -16.14 -21.34
CA ASP A 270 8.36 -15.93 -20.14
C ASP A 270 7.64 -17.22 -19.70
N VAL A 271 7.16 -18.00 -20.67
CA VAL A 271 6.58 -19.32 -20.41
C VAL A 271 7.64 -20.29 -19.84
N SER A 272 8.86 -20.27 -20.37
CA SER A 272 9.96 -21.11 -19.87
C SER A 272 10.32 -20.77 -18.43
N THR A 273 10.41 -19.48 -18.09
CA THR A 273 10.62 -19.02 -16.71
C THR A 273 9.47 -19.42 -15.80
N SER A 274 8.22 -19.33 -16.28
CA SER A 274 7.06 -19.80 -15.53
C SER A 274 7.13 -21.30 -15.21
N ILE A 275 7.52 -22.13 -16.19
CA ILE A 275 7.69 -23.59 -15.99
C ILE A 275 8.76 -23.87 -14.93
N ALA A 276 9.90 -23.18 -14.98
CA ALA A 276 10.96 -23.35 -13.99
C ALA A 276 10.49 -22.95 -12.58
N ALA A 277 9.80 -21.81 -12.46
CA ALA A 277 9.23 -21.35 -11.19
C ALA A 277 8.17 -22.30 -10.64
N ALA A 278 7.29 -22.85 -11.48
CA ALA A 278 6.28 -23.83 -11.07
C ALA A 278 6.91 -25.16 -10.62
N ARG A 279 7.99 -25.61 -11.26
CA ARG A 279 8.75 -26.79 -10.81
C ARG A 279 9.40 -26.55 -9.45
N ALA A 280 10.07 -25.42 -9.29
CA ALA A 280 10.68 -25.04 -8.01
C ALA A 280 9.64 -24.95 -6.89
N ALA A 281 8.45 -24.40 -7.17
CA ALA A 281 7.33 -24.38 -6.23
C ALA A 281 6.90 -25.80 -5.80
N GLY A 282 6.74 -26.73 -6.75
CA GLY A 282 6.37 -28.12 -6.46
C GLY A 282 7.46 -28.91 -5.70
N GLU A 283 8.72 -28.75 -6.09
CA GLU A 283 9.86 -29.39 -5.43
C GLU A 283 10.04 -28.87 -4.00
N GLY A 284 9.94 -27.55 -3.81
CA GLY A 284 10.00 -26.92 -2.48
C GLY A 284 8.82 -27.35 -1.58
N ALA A 285 7.61 -27.41 -2.13
CA ALA A 285 6.45 -27.97 -1.43
C ALA A 285 6.66 -29.42 -1.00
N THR A 286 7.22 -30.25 -1.89
CA THR A 286 7.55 -31.65 -1.57
C THR A 286 8.53 -31.72 -0.40
N SER A 287 9.62 -30.94 -0.45
CA SER A 287 10.64 -30.92 0.61
C SER A 287 10.07 -30.55 1.99
N THR A 288 9.14 -29.60 2.04
CA THR A 288 8.50 -29.15 3.28
C THR A 288 7.47 -30.16 3.80
N MET A 289 6.80 -30.88 2.91
CA MET A 289 5.89 -31.97 3.27
C MET A 289 6.62 -33.11 4.00
N TRP A 290 7.79 -33.53 3.52
CA TRP A 290 8.59 -34.60 4.15
C TRP A 290 8.99 -34.27 5.58
N ARG A 291 9.34 -33.01 5.87
CA ARG A 291 9.71 -32.55 7.21
C ARG A 291 8.52 -32.57 8.20
N ARG A 292 7.28 -32.52 7.69
CA ARG A 292 6.06 -32.41 8.49
C ARG A 292 5.31 -33.73 8.65
N ARG A 293 5.80 -34.83 8.08
CA ARG A 293 5.23 -36.16 8.36
C ARG A 293 5.51 -36.54 9.81
N PRO A 294 4.49 -36.96 10.59
CA PRO A 294 4.75 -37.59 11.87
C PRO A 294 5.56 -38.86 11.60
N ASN A 295 6.73 -38.99 12.23
CA ASN A 295 7.44 -40.26 12.24
C ASN A 295 6.48 -41.31 12.80
N GLY A 296 6.17 -42.32 11.99
CA GLY A 296 5.54 -43.55 12.45
C GLY A 296 6.47 -44.35 13.34
#